data_AF-A0AAU0H6V2-F1
#
_entry.id   AF-A0AAU0H6V2-F1
#
_cell.length_a   1.000
_cell.length_b   1.000
_cell.length_c   1.000
_cell.angle_alpha   90.00
_cell.angle_beta   90.00
_cell.angle_gamma   90.00
#
_symmetry.space_group_name_H-M   'P 1'
#
loop_
_entity.id
_entity.type
_entity.pdbx_description
1 polymer ?
#
loop_
_entity_poly.entity_id
_entity_poly.type
_entity_poly.pdbx_seq_one_letter_code
_entity_poly.pdbx_strand_id
1 'polypeptide(L)'
;MNAGQYYYFISDSCIPKGPQAPEERGVVTPDVLLFEVLPAGISDYMINMNTAALINYNEEGQDYLAGLEEEQVYTAGQVAQNTKHTQHDFMLQREAIGLKALINVLNAFSQHQADKGYFYKKLLSITDPNTRFKAVTRVRLTDVAQNNKMQLTEYASRYYELDSQGTASSTPFIEVDHGKALREDIHSTNSPYRIYTKHGVCGERWVP
;
A
#
# COMPACT_ATOMS: atom_id res chain seq x y z
N MET A 1 11.00 12.45 7.39
CA MET A 1 9.55 12.48 7.09
C MET A 1 8.86 13.63 7.82
N ASN A 2 7.97 14.35 7.13
CA ASN A 2 7.16 15.43 7.72
C ASN A 2 5.68 15.04 7.72
N ALA A 3 4.94 15.45 8.74
CA ALA A 3 3.49 15.28 8.76
C ALA A 3 2.80 16.12 7.68
N GLY A 4 1.65 15.66 7.21
CA GLY A 4 0.82 16.32 6.21
C GLY A 4 0.26 15.37 5.17
N GLN A 5 -0.54 15.94 4.28
CA GLN A 5 -1.16 15.23 3.16
C GLN A 5 -0.20 15.16 1.97
N TYR A 6 -0.08 13.98 1.37
CA TYR A 6 0.82 13.73 0.25
C TYR A 6 0.03 13.36 -0.99
N TYR A 7 0.08 14.25 -1.98
CA TYR A 7 -0.64 14.11 -3.24
C TYR A 7 0.27 13.55 -4.32
N TYR A 8 -0.32 12.77 -5.21
CA TYR A 8 0.38 12.24 -6.38
C TYR A 8 0.97 13.36 -7.22
N PHE A 9 2.17 13.11 -7.75
CA PHE A 9 2.71 13.86 -8.85
C PHE A 9 3.45 12.94 -9.82
N ILE A 10 3.45 13.34 -11.09
CA ILE A 10 4.10 12.59 -12.15
C ILE A 10 5.60 12.56 -11.88
N SER A 11 6.12 11.38 -11.62
CA SER A 11 7.53 11.22 -11.26
C SER A 11 8.09 9.85 -11.56
N ASP A 12 9.40 9.81 -11.81
CA ASP A 12 10.18 8.59 -11.83
C ASP A 12 11.14 8.63 -10.65
N SER A 13 11.01 7.69 -9.72
CA SER A 13 11.82 7.65 -8.50
C SER A 13 11.79 9.00 -7.74
N CYS A 14 10.60 9.60 -7.65
CA CYS A 14 10.31 10.92 -7.07
C CYS A 14 10.98 12.12 -7.74
N ILE A 15 11.62 11.93 -8.90
CA ILE A 15 12.09 13.01 -9.76
C ILE A 15 10.92 13.44 -10.64
N PRO A 16 10.48 14.72 -10.60
CA PRO A 16 9.35 15.18 -11.39
C PRO A 16 9.53 14.91 -12.89
N LYS A 17 8.44 14.52 -13.56
CA LYS A 17 8.36 14.29 -15.01
C LYS A 17 7.17 15.05 -15.60
N GLY A 18 7.20 15.27 -16.91
CA GLY A 18 6.19 16.06 -17.60
C GLY A 18 6.31 17.57 -17.33
N PRO A 19 5.28 18.36 -17.67
CA PRO A 19 5.25 19.81 -17.45
C PRO A 19 5.46 20.16 -15.97
N GLN A 20 6.26 21.21 -15.74
CA GLN A 20 6.57 21.68 -14.38
C GLN A 20 5.94 23.05 -14.08
N ALA A 21 5.50 23.78 -15.11
CA ALA A 21 4.71 24.99 -14.91
C ALA A 21 3.39 24.61 -14.20
N PRO A 22 2.96 25.32 -13.14
CA PRO A 22 1.81 24.92 -12.33
C PRO A 22 0.53 24.67 -13.13
N GLU A 23 0.21 25.56 -14.08
CA GLU A 23 -0.98 25.44 -14.92
C GLU A 23 -0.92 24.19 -15.82
N GLU A 24 0.18 24.00 -16.54
CA GLU A 24 0.36 22.85 -17.43
C GLU A 24 0.42 21.53 -16.66
N ARG A 25 1.05 21.53 -15.48
CA ARG A 25 1.13 20.38 -14.58
C ARG A 25 -0.25 20.00 -14.06
N GLY A 26 -1.06 20.97 -13.66
CA GLY A 26 -2.43 20.76 -13.16
C GLY A 26 -3.38 20.17 -14.20
N VAL A 27 -3.14 20.42 -15.50
CA VAL A 27 -3.95 19.84 -16.58
C VAL A 27 -3.73 18.33 -16.72
N VAL A 28 -2.50 17.87 -16.48
CA VAL A 28 -2.11 16.46 -16.77
C VAL A 28 -1.91 15.61 -15.53
N THR A 29 -1.80 16.22 -14.35
CA THR A 29 -1.61 15.52 -13.07
C THR A 29 -2.97 15.36 -12.40
N PRO A 30 -3.49 14.14 -12.25
CA PRO A 30 -4.69 13.86 -11.47
C PRO A 30 -4.50 14.31 -10.03
N ASP A 31 -5.53 14.95 -9.47
CA ASP A 31 -5.58 15.33 -8.06
C ASP A 31 -5.95 14.10 -7.22
N VAL A 32 -4.92 13.37 -6.77
CA VAL A 32 -5.07 12.13 -6.01
C VAL A 32 -4.26 12.24 -4.74
N LEU A 33 -4.95 12.33 -3.60
CA LEU A 33 -4.35 12.08 -2.29
C LEU A 33 -3.89 10.62 -2.25
N LEU A 34 -2.60 10.37 -1.96
CA LEU A 34 -2.09 9.00 -1.83
C LEU A 34 -2.21 8.54 -0.37
N PHE A 35 -1.73 9.37 0.54
CA PHE A 35 -1.68 9.08 1.96
C PHE A 35 -1.51 10.37 2.76
N GLU A 36 -1.84 10.31 4.04
CA GLU A 36 -1.62 11.36 5.02
C GLU A 36 -0.74 10.84 6.15
N VAL A 37 0.33 11.58 6.45
CA VAL A 37 1.21 11.29 7.58
C VAL A 37 0.79 12.15 8.76
N LEU A 38 0.39 11.51 9.86
CA LEU A 38 -0.05 12.16 11.09
C LEU A 38 1.03 12.05 12.17
N PRO A 39 1.22 13.09 13.00
CA PRO A 39 2.09 12.98 14.16
C PRO A 39 1.43 12.10 15.23
N ALA A 40 2.18 11.14 15.78
CA ALA A 40 1.69 10.21 16.80
C ALA A 40 2.60 10.25 18.04
N GLY A 41 2.66 11.40 18.71
CA GLY A 41 3.59 11.62 19.82
C GLY A 41 4.88 12.33 19.39
N ILE A 42 5.95 12.21 20.19
CA ILE A 42 7.14 13.07 20.05
C ILE A 42 8.02 12.66 18.85
N SER A 43 8.04 11.37 18.48
CA SER A 43 8.89 10.86 17.40
C SER A 43 8.26 9.74 16.57
N ASP A 44 6.99 9.40 16.84
CA ASP A 44 6.27 8.40 16.05
C ASP A 44 5.30 9.09 15.10
N TYR A 45 4.92 8.34 14.07
CA TYR A 45 3.98 8.77 13.06
C TYR A 45 2.92 7.70 12.85
N MET A 46 1.75 8.14 12.42
CA MET A 46 0.71 7.29 11.86
C MET A 46 0.55 7.60 10.37
N ILE A 47 0.08 6.60 9.63
CA ILE A 47 -0.30 6.73 8.23
C ILE A 47 -1.80 6.49 8.08
N ASN A 48 -2.45 7.34 7.30
CA ASN A 48 -3.75 7.08 6.73
C ASN A 48 -3.58 6.92 5.22
N MET A 49 -3.94 5.76 4.68
CA MET A 49 -3.95 5.53 3.24
C MET A 49 -5.26 6.02 2.64
N ASN A 50 -5.22 6.54 1.41
CA ASN A 50 -6.45 6.84 0.69
C ASN A 50 -7.09 5.53 0.18
N THR A 51 -7.74 4.79 1.08
CA THR A 51 -8.44 3.53 0.74
C THR A 51 -9.59 3.76 -0.23
N ALA A 52 -10.21 4.94 -0.25
CA ALA A 52 -11.24 5.30 -1.21
C ALA A 52 -10.74 5.36 -2.66
N ALA A 53 -9.43 5.56 -2.88
CA ALA A 53 -8.82 5.46 -4.21
C ALA A 53 -8.62 4.01 -4.69
N LEU A 54 -8.87 3.00 -3.86
CA LEU A 54 -8.86 1.59 -4.24
C LEU A 54 -10.18 1.21 -4.91
N ILE A 55 -10.44 1.75 -6.11
CA ILE A 55 -11.71 1.58 -6.83
C ILE A 55 -12.04 0.12 -7.19
N ASN A 56 -11.05 -0.76 -7.12
CA ASN A 56 -11.16 -2.18 -7.42
C ASN A 56 -11.56 -3.03 -6.21
N TYR A 57 -11.89 -2.38 -5.08
CA TYR A 57 -12.25 -2.96 -3.79
C TYR A 57 -13.72 -2.59 -3.53
N ASN A 58 -14.47 -3.45 -2.82
CA ASN A 58 -15.77 -3.03 -2.32
C ASN A 58 -15.61 -2.16 -1.05
N GLU A 59 -16.71 -1.57 -0.59
CA GLU A 59 -16.78 -0.78 0.64
C GLU A 59 -16.20 -1.56 1.84
N GLU A 60 -16.60 -2.82 2.04
CA GLU A 60 -16.06 -3.68 3.11
C GLU A 60 -14.53 -3.82 3.06
N GLY A 61 -13.94 -3.87 1.86
CA GLY A 61 -12.49 -4.01 1.68
C GLY A 61 -11.74 -2.71 1.95
N GLN A 62 -12.36 -1.57 1.59
CA GLN A 62 -11.82 -0.24 1.91
C GLN A 62 -11.91 0.02 3.41
N ASP A 63 -13.04 -0.29 4.04
CA ASP A 63 -13.28 -0.17 5.48
C ASP A 63 -12.36 -1.09 6.27
N TYR A 64 -12.17 -2.32 5.81
CA TYR A 64 -11.24 -3.25 6.45
C TYR A 64 -9.83 -2.66 6.51
N LEU A 65 -9.32 -2.14 5.40
CA LEU A 65 -7.97 -1.54 5.35
C LEU A 65 -7.87 -0.28 6.22
N ALA A 66 -8.88 0.59 6.19
CA ALA A 66 -8.92 1.79 7.02
C ALA A 66 -8.95 1.43 8.52
N GLY A 67 -9.73 0.41 8.91
CA GLY A 67 -9.80 -0.06 10.30
C GLY A 67 -8.47 -0.61 10.82
N LEU A 68 -7.62 -1.19 9.95
CA LEU A 68 -6.28 -1.65 10.37
C LEU A 68 -5.35 -0.48 10.75
N GLU A 69 -5.63 0.74 10.32
CA GLU A 69 -4.80 1.91 10.61
C GLU A 69 -4.93 2.35 12.08
N GLU A 70 -5.98 1.94 12.78
CA GLU A 70 -6.23 2.29 14.19
C GLU A 70 -5.21 1.65 15.15
N GLU A 71 -4.67 0.48 14.81
CA GLU A 71 -3.75 -0.30 15.66
C GLU A 71 -2.32 -0.40 15.08
N GLN A 72 -1.96 0.54 14.21
CA GLN A 72 -0.70 0.49 13.50
C GLN A 72 0.53 0.62 14.42
N VAL A 73 1.58 -0.13 14.10
CA VAL A 73 2.89 -0.03 14.76
C VAL A 73 3.90 0.60 13.81
N TYR A 74 4.48 1.71 14.23
CA TYR A 74 5.49 2.45 13.47
C TYR A 74 6.91 2.00 13.83
N THR A 75 7.74 1.83 12.80
CA THR A 75 9.20 1.68 12.95
C THR A 75 9.91 2.44 11.83
N ALA A 76 11.15 2.86 12.08
CA ALA A 76 12.00 3.47 11.07
C ALA A 76 13.40 2.86 11.08
N GLY A 77 14.00 2.79 9.91
CA GLY A 77 15.34 2.25 9.72
C GLY A 77 16.00 2.78 8.46
N GLN A 78 17.28 2.47 8.29
CA GLN A 78 18.00 2.80 7.05
C GLN A 78 17.64 1.80 5.94
N VAL A 79 17.52 2.28 4.71
CA VAL A 79 17.36 1.40 3.55
C VAL A 79 18.66 0.63 3.34
N ALA A 80 18.60 -0.70 3.32
CA ALA A 80 19.78 -1.57 3.24
C ALA A 80 20.66 -1.28 2.01
N GLN A 81 20.03 -0.94 0.89
CA GLN A 81 20.70 -0.64 -0.37
C GLN A 81 21.26 0.79 -0.43
N ASN A 82 20.76 1.71 0.41
CA ASN A 82 21.22 3.09 0.46
C ASN A 82 20.98 3.70 1.85
N THR A 83 22.03 3.73 2.67
CA THR A 83 21.95 4.22 4.06
C THR A 83 21.64 5.71 4.18
N LYS A 84 21.65 6.46 3.06
CA LYS A 84 21.21 7.86 3.02
C LYS A 84 19.69 8.01 3.03
N HIS A 85 18.96 6.94 2.73
CA HIS A 85 17.50 6.94 2.71
C HIS A 85 16.97 6.30 4.00
N THR A 86 15.93 6.92 4.56
CA THR A 86 15.21 6.38 5.72
C THR A 86 13.94 5.71 5.22
N GLN A 87 13.73 4.49 5.68
CA GLN A 87 12.50 3.74 5.49
C GLN A 87 11.63 3.87 6.73
N HIS A 88 10.34 4.12 6.50
CA HIS A 88 9.30 4.24 7.50
C HIS A 88 8.31 3.10 7.26
N ASP A 89 8.22 2.16 8.19
CA ASP A 89 7.33 1.01 8.13
C ASP A 89 6.18 1.21 9.11
N PHE A 90 4.96 1.11 8.57
CA PHE A 90 3.72 1.10 9.33
C PHE A 90 3.12 -0.29 9.21
N MET A 91 3.17 -1.03 10.31
CA MET A 91 2.58 -2.35 10.41
C MET A 91 1.14 -2.23 10.89
N LEU A 92 0.19 -2.35 9.96
CA LEU A 92 -1.23 -2.15 10.24
C LEU A 92 -1.89 -3.39 10.86
N GLN A 93 -1.38 -4.59 10.55
CA GLN A 93 -1.93 -5.83 11.08
C GLN A 93 -0.83 -6.87 11.31
N ARG A 94 -0.94 -7.62 12.41
CA ARG A 94 -0.05 -8.74 12.74
C ARG A 94 -0.75 -9.81 13.57
N GLU A 95 -1.87 -10.30 13.09
CA GLU A 95 -2.68 -11.31 13.79
C GLU A 95 -2.75 -12.64 13.04
N ALA A 96 -3.25 -13.66 13.73
CA ALA A 96 -3.45 -14.98 13.15
C ALA A 96 -4.94 -15.21 12.82
N ILE A 97 -5.27 -15.24 11.54
CA ILE A 97 -6.64 -15.42 11.04
C ILE A 97 -6.87 -16.88 10.59
N GLY A 98 -8.13 -17.31 10.58
CA GLY A 98 -8.53 -18.61 10.03
C GLY A 98 -8.87 -18.53 8.53
N LEU A 99 -8.96 -19.69 7.87
CA LEU A 99 -9.34 -19.78 6.45
C LEU A 99 -10.62 -19.02 6.09
N LYS A 100 -11.68 -19.14 6.91
CA LYS A 100 -12.95 -18.43 6.66
C LYS A 100 -12.78 -16.90 6.66
N ALA A 101 -12.02 -16.37 7.61
CA ALA A 101 -11.75 -14.93 7.67
C ALA A 101 -10.93 -14.47 6.47
N LEU A 102 -9.91 -15.24 6.07
CA LEU A 102 -9.12 -14.96 4.87
C LEU A 102 -9.99 -14.90 3.61
N ILE A 103 -10.89 -15.88 3.41
CA ILE A 103 -11.79 -15.90 2.24
C ILE A 103 -12.64 -14.62 2.19
N ASN A 104 -13.21 -14.21 3.31
CA ASN A 104 -14.03 -13.00 3.38
C ASN A 104 -13.22 -11.74 3.01
N VAL A 105 -12.02 -11.60 3.58
CA VAL A 105 -11.13 -10.46 3.29
C VAL A 105 -10.72 -10.43 1.82
N LEU A 106 -10.35 -11.57 1.23
CA LEU A 106 -9.96 -11.63 -0.18
C LEU A 106 -11.12 -11.33 -1.14
N ASN A 107 -12.35 -11.72 -0.78
CA ASN A 107 -13.53 -11.36 -1.55
C ASN A 107 -13.81 -9.86 -1.54
N ALA A 108 -13.49 -9.18 -0.43
CA ALA A 108 -13.64 -7.74 -0.30
C ALA A 108 -12.59 -6.96 -1.12
N PHE A 109 -11.36 -7.48 -1.18
CA PHE A 109 -10.25 -6.88 -1.93
C PHE A 109 -10.32 -7.08 -3.44
N SER A 110 -11.17 -7.98 -3.92
CA SER A 110 -11.15 -8.40 -5.32
C SER A 110 -12.46 -8.09 -6.03
N GLN A 111 -12.46 -7.09 -6.89
CA GLN A 111 -13.51 -6.92 -7.91
C GLN A 111 -13.12 -7.43 -9.30
N HIS A 112 -11.82 -7.54 -9.59
CA HIS A 112 -11.34 -8.06 -10.88
C HIS A 112 -11.43 -9.59 -10.99
N GLN A 113 -11.93 -10.07 -12.12
CA GLN A 113 -12.08 -11.52 -12.39
C GLN A 113 -10.74 -12.28 -12.33
N ALA A 114 -9.64 -11.65 -12.74
CA ALA A 114 -8.31 -12.25 -12.69
C ALA A 114 -7.86 -12.53 -11.24
N ASP A 115 -8.09 -11.57 -10.34
CA ASP A 115 -7.72 -11.69 -8.93
C ASP A 115 -8.62 -12.72 -8.22
N LYS A 116 -9.94 -12.68 -8.46
CA LYS A 116 -10.89 -13.69 -7.95
C LYS A 116 -10.46 -15.10 -8.35
N GLY A 117 -10.11 -15.29 -9.62
CA GLY A 117 -9.65 -16.58 -10.13
C GLY A 117 -8.33 -17.04 -9.52
N TYR A 118 -7.39 -16.12 -9.29
CA TYR A 118 -6.12 -16.41 -8.62
C TYR A 118 -6.33 -16.84 -7.16
N PHE A 119 -7.06 -16.04 -6.37
CA PHE A 119 -7.34 -16.34 -4.97
C PHE A 119 -8.11 -17.65 -4.83
N TYR A 120 -9.15 -17.85 -5.64
CA TYR A 120 -9.93 -19.09 -5.62
C TYR A 120 -9.05 -20.33 -5.88
N LYS A 121 -8.21 -20.31 -6.92
CA LYS A 121 -7.30 -21.43 -7.21
C LYS A 121 -6.32 -21.72 -6.07
N LYS A 122 -5.79 -20.68 -5.43
CA LYS A 122 -4.92 -20.83 -4.26
C LYS A 122 -5.70 -21.44 -3.09
N LEU A 123 -6.86 -20.90 -2.75
CA LEU A 123 -7.67 -21.37 -1.63
C LEU A 123 -8.11 -22.85 -1.78
N LEU A 124 -8.35 -23.32 -3.01
CA LEU A 124 -8.66 -24.73 -3.28
C LEU A 124 -7.50 -25.69 -2.98
N SER A 125 -6.25 -25.23 -2.89
CA SER A 125 -5.13 -26.10 -2.54
C SER A 125 -5.06 -26.41 -1.05
N ILE A 126 -5.90 -25.76 -0.22
CA ILE A 126 -5.95 -25.98 1.22
C ILE A 126 -6.82 -27.20 1.51
N THR A 127 -6.23 -28.22 2.12
CA THR A 127 -6.92 -29.47 2.45
C THR A 127 -7.47 -29.49 3.87
N ASP A 128 -6.83 -28.76 4.80
CA ASP A 128 -7.29 -28.65 6.19
C ASP A 128 -8.11 -27.38 6.42
N PRO A 129 -9.42 -27.48 6.74
CA PRO A 129 -10.26 -26.31 7.00
C PRO A 129 -9.83 -25.51 8.25
N ASN A 130 -9.01 -26.10 9.13
CA ASN A 130 -8.47 -25.43 10.32
C ASN A 130 -7.16 -24.69 10.06
N THR A 131 -6.70 -24.65 8.80
CA THR A 131 -5.49 -23.89 8.41
C THR A 131 -5.61 -22.44 8.87
N ARG A 132 -4.55 -21.95 9.51
CA ARG A 132 -4.43 -20.58 10.00
C ARG A 132 -3.34 -19.84 9.26
N PHE A 133 -3.49 -18.52 9.21
CA PHE A 133 -2.56 -17.64 8.51
C PHE A 133 -2.13 -16.51 9.42
N LYS A 134 -0.84 -16.22 9.45
CA LYS A 134 -0.35 -14.93 9.93
C LYS A 134 -0.67 -13.88 8.87
N ALA A 135 -1.57 -12.96 9.18
CA ALA A 135 -1.89 -11.82 8.36
C ALA A 135 -0.93 -10.67 8.69
N VAL A 136 -0.33 -10.09 7.65
CA VAL A 136 0.65 -9.01 7.75
C VAL A 136 0.30 -7.96 6.71
N THR A 137 -0.26 -6.84 7.16
CA THR A 137 -0.54 -5.68 6.32
C THR A 137 0.49 -4.60 6.63
N ARG A 138 1.22 -4.16 5.60
CA ARG A 138 2.32 -3.20 5.74
C ARG A 138 2.19 -2.07 4.73
N VAL A 139 2.40 -0.85 5.23
CA VAL A 139 2.71 0.33 4.42
C VAL A 139 4.16 0.70 4.65
N ARG A 140 4.87 1.03 3.58
CA ARG A 140 6.28 1.46 3.64
C ARG A 140 6.51 2.70 2.82
N LEU A 141 6.93 3.76 3.50
CA LEU A 141 7.37 4.99 2.88
C LEU A 141 8.89 5.09 2.92
N THR A 142 9.50 5.56 1.83
CA THR A 142 10.94 5.85 1.78
C THR A 142 11.17 7.35 1.59
N ASP A 143 12.00 7.92 2.46
CA ASP A 143 12.52 9.27 2.31
C ASP A 143 13.63 9.25 1.25
N VAL A 144 13.38 9.95 0.15
CA VAL A 144 14.24 9.98 -1.05
C VAL A 144 15.20 11.17 -1.06
N ALA A 145 15.47 11.77 0.12
CA ALA A 145 16.33 12.94 0.27
C ALA A 145 15.91 14.13 -0.63
N GLN A 146 14.62 14.21 -0.97
CA GLN A 146 14.01 15.36 -1.63
C GLN A 146 13.01 15.99 -0.67
N ASN A 147 13.15 17.30 -0.46
CA ASN A 147 12.26 18.03 0.44
C ASN A 147 10.79 17.82 0.04
N ASN A 148 9.97 17.56 1.05
CA ASN A 148 8.51 17.38 0.93
C ASN A 148 8.06 16.19 0.06
N LYS A 149 8.93 15.23 -0.25
CA LYS A 149 8.56 14.07 -1.06
C LYS A 149 8.80 12.77 -0.34
N MET A 150 7.86 11.84 -0.52
CA MET A 150 7.94 10.50 0.03
C MET A 150 7.56 9.49 -1.05
N GLN A 151 8.31 8.39 -1.14
CA GLN A 151 7.99 7.30 -2.04
C GLN A 151 7.14 6.27 -1.31
N LEU A 152 5.97 5.91 -1.86
CA LEU A 152 5.24 4.71 -1.43
C LEU A 152 5.91 3.51 -2.07
N THR A 153 6.76 2.83 -1.29
CA THR A 153 7.50 1.65 -1.74
C THR A 153 6.76 0.35 -1.51
N GLU A 154 5.79 0.35 -0.59
CA GLU A 154 4.96 -0.82 -0.34
C GLU A 154 3.62 -0.44 0.26
N TYR A 155 2.57 -1.10 -0.21
CA TYR A 155 1.29 -1.19 0.45
C TYR A 155 0.70 -2.56 0.11
N ALA A 156 0.80 -3.52 1.02
CA ALA A 156 0.44 -4.90 0.73
C ALA A 156 -0.02 -5.68 1.97
N SER A 157 -0.98 -6.58 1.74
CA SER A 157 -1.38 -7.62 2.70
C SER A 157 -0.77 -8.96 2.30
N ARG A 158 -0.14 -9.64 3.25
CA ARG A 158 0.45 -10.97 3.06
C ARG A 158 -0.08 -11.94 4.10
N TYR A 159 -0.40 -13.14 3.64
CA TYR A 159 -0.96 -14.21 4.45
C TYR A 159 -0.01 -15.40 4.41
N TYR A 160 0.60 -15.72 5.54
CA TYR A 160 1.57 -16.81 5.66
C TYR A 160 0.92 -17.96 6.41
N GLU A 161 0.89 -19.15 5.81
CA GLU A 161 0.40 -20.35 6.48
C GLU A 161 1.19 -20.62 7.76
N LEU A 162 0.48 -20.95 8.83
CA LEU A 162 1.05 -21.32 10.12
C LEU A 162 1.16 -22.83 10.24
N ASP A 163 2.31 -23.32 10.68
CA ASP A 163 2.48 -24.73 11.03
C ASP A 163 1.79 -25.09 12.37
N SER A 164 1.87 -26.36 12.77
CA SER A 164 1.28 -26.85 14.02
C SER A 164 1.87 -26.24 15.29
N GLN A 165 3.04 -25.59 15.19
CA GLN A 165 3.70 -24.86 16.28
C GLN A 165 3.38 -23.36 16.26
N GLY A 166 2.58 -22.90 15.28
CA GLY A 166 2.27 -21.47 15.10
C GLY A 166 3.38 -20.69 14.40
N THR A 167 4.34 -21.37 13.76
CA THR A 167 5.41 -20.73 12.98
C THR A 167 4.89 -20.42 11.59
N ALA A 168 5.07 -19.16 11.16
CA ALA A 168 4.70 -18.73 9.82
C ALA A 168 5.70 -19.24 8.77
N SER A 169 5.20 -19.66 7.61
CA SER A 169 6.02 -19.92 6.44
C SER A 169 6.85 -18.69 6.05
N SER A 170 8.01 -18.93 5.43
CA SER A 170 8.89 -17.88 4.92
C SER A 170 8.33 -17.19 3.67
N THR A 171 7.45 -17.86 2.94
CA THR A 171 6.82 -17.34 1.71
C THR A 171 5.33 -17.11 1.95
N PRO A 172 4.78 -15.96 1.50
CA PRO A 172 3.36 -15.72 1.61
C PRO A 172 2.59 -16.73 0.76
N PHE A 173 1.56 -17.32 1.35
CA PHE A 173 0.62 -18.18 0.64
C PHE A 173 -0.20 -17.37 -0.38
N ILE A 174 -0.69 -16.20 0.08
CA ILE A 174 -1.35 -15.17 -0.73
C ILE A 174 -0.72 -13.82 -0.40
N GLU A 175 -0.51 -13.01 -1.44
CA GLU A 175 -0.09 -11.61 -1.37
C GLU A 175 -1.07 -10.77 -2.18
N VAL A 176 -1.49 -9.65 -1.60
CA VAL A 176 -2.36 -8.65 -2.22
C VAL A 176 -1.60 -7.33 -2.27
N ASP A 177 -1.27 -6.88 -3.48
CA ASP A 177 -0.56 -5.62 -3.73
C ASP A 177 -1.58 -4.47 -3.85
N HIS A 178 -1.90 -3.85 -2.71
CA HIS A 178 -2.78 -2.68 -2.65
C HIS A 178 -2.15 -1.47 -3.35
N GLY A 179 -0.82 -1.35 -3.32
CA GLY A 179 -0.07 -0.31 -4.03
C GLY A 179 -0.29 -0.39 -5.54
N LYS A 180 -0.36 -1.59 -6.12
CA LYS A 180 -0.75 -1.82 -7.51
C LYS A 180 -2.18 -1.36 -7.77
N ALA A 181 -3.13 -1.73 -6.91
CA ALA A 181 -4.52 -1.30 -7.08
C ALA A 181 -4.65 0.24 -7.01
N LEU A 182 -3.96 0.88 -6.07
CA LEU A 182 -3.93 2.34 -5.92
C LEU A 182 -3.41 3.08 -7.16
N ARG A 183 -2.46 2.47 -7.88
CA ARG A 183 -1.74 3.14 -8.98
C ARG A 183 -2.21 2.76 -10.39
N GLU A 184 -3.04 1.73 -10.52
CA GLU A 184 -3.47 1.16 -11.81
C GLU A 184 -4.24 2.18 -12.66
N ASP A 185 -5.06 3.00 -12.01
CA ASP A 185 -6.02 3.91 -12.64
C ASP A 185 -5.71 5.39 -12.43
N ILE A 186 -4.58 5.73 -11.78
CA ILE A 186 -4.12 7.14 -11.66
C ILE A 186 -4.05 7.79 -13.04
N HIS A 187 -3.50 7.08 -14.02
CA HIS A 187 -3.46 7.53 -15.41
C HIS A 187 -4.18 6.54 -16.32
N SER A 188 -5.04 7.08 -17.19
CA SER A 188 -5.72 6.29 -18.22
C SER A 188 -4.73 5.54 -19.12
N THR A 189 -5.20 4.46 -19.75
CA THR A 189 -4.40 3.56 -20.59
C THR A 189 -3.63 4.27 -21.70
N ASN A 190 -4.15 5.40 -22.20
CA ASN A 190 -3.58 6.18 -23.30
C ASN A 190 -2.69 7.34 -22.83
N SER A 191 -2.62 7.60 -21.52
CA SER A 191 -1.77 8.68 -20.98
C SER A 191 -0.29 8.34 -21.16
N PRO A 192 0.55 9.27 -21.69
CA PRO A 192 2.00 9.07 -21.79
C PRO A 192 2.66 8.95 -20.41
N TYR A 193 1.98 9.40 -19.34
CA TYR A 193 2.49 9.39 -17.99
C TYR A 193 2.19 8.09 -17.23
N ARG A 194 1.37 7.19 -17.78
CA ARG A 194 1.02 5.91 -17.15
C ARG A 194 2.23 5.03 -16.89
N ILE A 195 3.31 5.17 -17.67
CA ILE A 195 4.54 4.40 -17.45
C ILE A 195 5.18 4.71 -16.09
N TYR A 196 5.01 5.93 -15.58
CA TYR A 196 5.62 6.38 -14.33
C TYR A 196 4.93 5.80 -13.08
N THR A 197 3.70 5.31 -13.20
CA THR A 197 2.99 4.66 -12.09
C THR A 197 3.20 3.14 -12.05
N LYS A 198 4.01 2.55 -12.95
CA LYS A 198 4.16 1.09 -13.06
C LYS A 198 4.92 0.40 -11.92
N HIS A 199 5.83 1.11 -11.27
CA HIS A 199 6.76 0.52 -10.29
C HIS A 199 6.70 1.18 -8.91
N GLY A 200 5.79 2.13 -8.73
CA GLY A 200 5.61 2.87 -7.49
C GLY A 200 5.02 4.23 -7.79
N VAL A 201 4.77 4.98 -6.72
CA VAL A 201 4.30 6.37 -6.78
C VAL A 201 4.99 7.19 -5.72
N CYS A 202 5.09 8.49 -5.96
CA CYS A 202 5.60 9.44 -4.98
C CYS A 202 4.51 10.45 -4.64
N GLY A 203 4.43 10.76 -3.36
CA GLY A 203 3.63 11.84 -2.84
C GLY A 203 4.48 13.10 -2.67
N GLU A 204 3.95 14.23 -3.09
CA GLU A 204 4.45 15.56 -2.74
C GLU A 204 3.54 16.15 -1.66
N ARG A 205 4.15 16.62 -0.58
CA ARG A 205 3.42 17.19 0.56
C ARG A 205 2.71 18.47 0.12
N TRP A 206 1.42 18.53 0.35
CA TRP A 206 0.63 19.73 0.11
C TRP A 206 1.03 20.83 1.11
N VAL A 207 1.09 22.06 0.59
CA VAL A 207 1.37 23.28 1.36
C VAL A 207 0.26 24.29 1.00
N PRO A 208 -0.50 24.81 1.98
CA PRO A 208 -1.53 25.83 1.76
C PRO A 208 -0.99 27.13 1.18
#